data_AF-A0A2K9A1H2-F1
#
_entry.id   AF-A0A2K9A1H2-F1
#
_cell.length_a   1.000
_cell.length_b   1.000
_cell.length_c   1.000
_cell.angle_alpha   90.00
_cell.angle_beta   90.00
_cell.angle_gamma   90.00
#
_symmetry.space_group_name_H-M   'P 1'
#
loop_
_entity.id
_entity.type
_entity.pdbx_description
1 polymer ?
#
loop_
_entity_poly.entity_id
_entity_poly.type
_entity_poly.pdbx_seq_one_letter_code
_entity_poly.pdbx_strand_id
1 'polypeptide(L)'
;MERENISFEESSALGSILYIAINKKYVGNIVVSDQIKKDSKEAIKLLKALGVKKTIMLTGDKKSVATSVGKALGLDEIHAELLPEDKLNKVEELLNSKSKRGKLFFVGDGINDTPVLARADIGIAMGGLGADAAIDVADIVIMTDEPSKIVTAVKIARRTRKNCMAKHHISIRC
;
A
#
# COMPACT_ATOMS: atom_id res chain seq x y z
N MET A 1 -1.58 24.85 20.18
CA MET A 1 -2.31 26.14 20.14
C MET A 1 -3.20 26.31 21.36
N GLU A 2 -4.16 25.41 21.60
CA GLU A 2 -5.00 25.43 22.82
C GLU A 2 -4.18 25.33 24.12
N ARG A 3 -3.21 24.41 24.18
CA ARG A 3 -2.31 24.27 25.35
C ARG A 3 -1.49 25.54 25.65
N GLU A 4 -1.24 26.36 24.64
CA GLU A 4 -0.45 27.60 24.74
C GLU A 4 -1.33 28.87 24.77
N ASN A 5 -2.66 28.71 24.78
CA ASN A 5 -3.64 29.81 24.73
C ASN A 5 -3.47 30.78 23.55
N ILE A 6 -3.06 30.26 22.39
CA ILE A 6 -2.86 31.05 21.17
C ILE A 6 -4.09 30.89 20.27
N SER A 7 -4.75 32.00 19.94
CA SER A 7 -5.85 32.03 18.95
C SER A 7 -5.32 31.66 17.57
N PHE A 8 -5.96 30.70 16.92
CA PHE A 8 -5.58 30.18 15.61
C PHE A 8 -6.83 29.93 14.76
N GLU A 9 -6.69 30.00 13.44
CA GLU A 9 -7.73 29.55 12.51
C GLU A 9 -7.56 28.05 12.26
N GLU A 10 -8.61 27.29 12.52
CA GLU A 10 -8.62 25.85 12.27
C GLU A 10 -8.68 25.59 10.77
N SER A 11 -7.68 24.88 10.24
CA SER A 11 -7.60 24.57 8.82
C SER A 11 -8.37 23.30 8.51
N SER A 12 -9.24 23.35 7.49
CA SER A 12 -10.02 22.20 7.00
C SER A 12 -9.27 21.35 5.97
N ALA A 13 -7.98 21.62 5.74
CA ALA A 13 -7.18 20.95 4.73
C ALA A 13 -6.96 19.47 5.04
N LEU A 14 -6.98 18.63 4.00
CA LEU A 14 -6.75 17.19 4.10
C LEU A 14 -5.24 16.90 4.22
N GLY A 15 -4.78 16.57 5.42
CA GLY A 15 -3.38 16.18 5.67
C GLY A 15 -2.97 16.36 7.14
N SER A 16 -1.68 16.20 7.40
CA SER A 16 -1.05 16.55 8.67
C SER A 16 -0.84 18.05 8.72
N ILE A 17 -1.59 18.74 9.58
CA ILE A 17 -1.54 20.19 9.72
C ILE A 17 -0.58 20.55 10.87
N LEU A 18 0.50 21.27 10.55
CA LEU A 18 1.41 21.86 11.52
C LEU A 18 1.06 23.34 11.70
N TYR A 19 0.61 23.70 12.90
CA TYR A 19 0.32 25.09 13.25
C TYR A 19 1.60 25.80 13.72
N ILE A 20 1.90 26.96 13.14
CA ILE A 20 3.10 27.76 13.44
C ILE A 20 2.72 29.02 14.22
N ALA A 21 3.40 29.22 15.34
CA ALA A 21 3.32 30.44 16.13
C ALA A 21 4.72 31.03 16.34
N ILE A 22 4.84 32.35 16.20
CA ILE A 22 6.05 33.11 16.54
C ILE A 22 5.65 34.14 17.61
N ASN A 23 6.38 34.20 18.72
CA ASN A 23 6.10 35.12 19.83
C ASN A 23 4.65 35.05 20.35
N LYS A 24 4.11 33.83 20.51
CA LYS A 24 2.72 33.56 20.93
C LYS A 24 1.62 34.12 19.99
N LYS A 25 1.98 34.54 18.78
CA LYS A 25 1.01 34.88 17.73
C LYS A 25 1.00 33.80 16.68
N TYR A 26 -0.19 33.34 16.32
CA TYR A 26 -0.37 32.47 15.16
C TYR A 26 0.05 33.21 13.88
N VAL A 27 0.88 32.55 13.06
CA VAL A 27 1.39 33.12 11.80
C VAL A 27 0.83 32.37 10.60
N GLY A 28 0.46 31.09 10.77
CA GLY A 28 -0.11 30.27 9.70
C GLY A 28 0.04 28.78 9.99
N ASN A 29 -0.37 27.95 9.04
CA ASN A 29 -0.23 26.50 9.10
C ASN A 29 0.47 25.95 7.85
N ILE A 30 1.20 24.85 8.02
CA ILE A 30 1.74 24.04 6.94
C ILE A 30 0.94 22.75 6.88
N VAL A 31 0.43 22.43 5.70
CA VAL A 31 -0.28 21.17 5.46
C VAL A 31 0.65 20.22 4.72
N VAL A 32 0.98 19.10 5.34
CA VAL A 32 1.74 18.01 4.74
C VAL A 32 0.77 16.89 4.38
N SER A 33 0.63 16.59 3.09
CA SER A 33 -0.22 15.52 2.59
C SER A 33 0.54 14.68 1.58
N ASP A 34 0.48 13.36 1.71
CA ASP A 34 1.03 12.46 0.70
C ASP A 34 0.22 12.55 -0.60
N GLN A 35 0.94 12.65 -1.71
CA GLN A 35 0.33 12.65 -3.02
C GLN A 35 0.03 11.21 -3.47
N ILE A 36 -1.21 10.98 -3.86
CA ILE A 36 -1.59 9.75 -4.53
C ILE A 36 -0.87 9.68 -5.87
N LYS A 37 -0.17 8.58 -6.14
CA LYS A 37 0.49 8.35 -7.44
C LYS A 37 -0.55 8.33 -8.56
N LYS A 38 -0.20 8.94 -9.69
CA LYS A 38 -1.14 9.17 -10.81
C LYS A 38 -1.69 7.87 -11.39
N ASP A 39 -0.91 6.79 -11.36
CA ASP A 39 -1.24 5.48 -11.92
C ASP A 39 -1.96 4.57 -10.91
N SER A 40 -2.01 4.91 -9.62
CA SER A 40 -2.63 4.07 -8.58
C SER A 40 -4.09 3.74 -8.87
N LYS A 41 -4.88 4.74 -9.31
CA LYS A 41 -6.31 4.54 -9.58
C LYS A 41 -6.53 3.58 -10.75
N GLU A 42 -5.73 3.73 -11.81
CA GLU A 42 -5.80 2.84 -12.96
C GLU A 42 -5.32 1.44 -12.60
N ALA A 43 -4.26 1.32 -11.80
CA ALA A 43 -3.74 0.05 -11.32
C ALA A 43 -4.80 -0.75 -10.54
N ILE A 44 -5.48 -0.12 -9.57
CA ILE A 44 -6.57 -0.76 -8.82
C ILE A 44 -7.69 -1.22 -9.74
N LYS A 45 -8.10 -0.38 -10.70
CA LYS A 45 -9.14 -0.73 -11.69
C LYS A 45 -8.73 -1.96 -12.52
N LEU A 46 -7.48 -1.99 -13.00
CA LEU A 46 -6.95 -3.09 -13.79
C LEU A 46 -6.79 -4.37 -12.96
N LEU A 47 -6.38 -4.28 -11.69
CA LEU A 47 -6.32 -5.42 -10.79
C LEU A 47 -7.69 -6.04 -10.56
N LYS A 48 -8.72 -5.20 -10.33
CA LYS A 48 -10.12 -5.65 -10.24
C LYS A 48 -10.58 -6.31 -11.55
N ALA A 49 -10.25 -5.74 -12.71
CA ALA A 49 -10.56 -6.35 -14.01
C ALA A 49 -9.82 -7.68 -14.24
N LEU A 50 -8.64 -7.85 -13.66
CA LEU A 50 -7.94 -9.13 -13.64
C LEU A 50 -8.59 -10.12 -12.66
N GLY A 51 -9.58 -9.75 -11.85
CA GLY A 51 -10.27 -10.66 -10.93
C GLY A 51 -9.68 -10.69 -9.52
N VAL A 52 -8.92 -9.66 -9.13
CA VAL A 52 -8.68 -9.39 -7.71
C VAL A 52 -10.02 -9.04 -7.06
N LYS A 53 -10.47 -9.88 -6.12
CA LYS A 53 -11.82 -9.79 -5.54
C LYS A 53 -11.97 -8.67 -4.53
N LYS A 54 -10.89 -8.34 -3.82
CA LYS A 54 -10.91 -7.42 -2.68
C LYS A 54 -9.61 -6.64 -2.64
N THR A 55 -9.74 -5.32 -2.49
CA THR A 55 -8.65 -4.35 -2.38
C THR A 55 -8.79 -3.62 -1.06
N ILE A 56 -7.74 -3.70 -0.23
CA ILE A 56 -7.75 -3.22 1.15
C ILE A 56 -6.55 -2.31 1.34
N MET A 57 -6.76 -1.15 1.96
CA MET A 57 -5.66 -0.27 2.38
C MET A 57 -5.47 -0.33 3.89
N LEU A 58 -4.23 -0.52 4.30
CA LEU A 58 -3.78 -0.47 5.69
C LEU A 58 -2.84 0.73 5.84
N THR A 59 -3.23 1.74 6.62
CA THR A 59 -2.40 2.94 6.85
C THR A 59 -2.40 3.35 8.32
N GLY A 60 -1.31 3.99 8.74
CA GLY A 60 -1.20 4.67 10.04
C GLY A 60 -1.78 6.09 10.04
N ASP A 61 -2.18 6.60 8.87
CA ASP A 61 -2.75 7.94 8.75
C ASP A 61 -4.10 8.06 9.43
N LYS A 62 -4.47 9.32 9.74
CA LYS A 62 -5.80 9.66 10.25
C LYS A 62 -6.91 9.14 9.35
N LYS A 63 -8.00 8.70 9.97
CA LYS A 63 -9.16 8.13 9.27
C LYS A 63 -9.74 9.03 8.19
N SER A 64 -9.74 10.35 8.39
CA SER A 64 -10.23 11.33 7.40
C SER A 64 -9.43 11.31 6.09
N VAL A 65 -8.10 11.30 6.18
CA VAL A 65 -7.19 11.26 5.03
C VAL A 65 -7.29 9.90 4.33
N ALA A 66 -7.19 8.81 5.10
CA ALA A 66 -7.29 7.45 4.58
C ALA A 66 -8.61 7.20 3.84
N THR A 67 -9.73 7.66 4.39
CA THR A 67 -11.05 7.51 3.75
C THR A 67 -11.13 8.29 2.44
N SER A 68 -10.58 9.50 2.40
CA SER A 68 -10.53 10.32 1.18
C SER A 68 -9.71 9.65 0.08
N VAL A 69 -8.50 9.19 0.42
CA VAL A 69 -7.60 8.48 -0.50
C VAL A 69 -8.23 7.18 -1.00
N GLY A 70 -8.75 6.35 -0.11
CA GLY A 70 -9.33 5.07 -0.51
C GLY A 70 -10.60 5.22 -1.36
N LYS A 71 -11.41 6.25 -1.13
CA LYS A 71 -12.54 6.61 -2.02
C LYS A 71 -12.06 7.09 -3.39
N ALA A 72 -11.03 7.93 -3.45
CA ALA A 72 -10.46 8.41 -4.71
C ALA A 72 -9.91 7.25 -5.58
N LEU A 73 -9.34 6.23 -4.93
CA LEU A 73 -8.80 5.02 -5.56
C LEU A 73 -9.86 3.94 -5.86
N GLY A 74 -11.02 3.99 -5.19
CA GLY A 74 -12.08 2.99 -5.35
C GLY A 74 -11.79 1.66 -4.65
N LEU A 75 -11.21 1.71 -3.46
CA LEU A 75 -10.91 0.54 -2.63
C LEU A 75 -12.16 -0.02 -1.95
N ASP A 76 -12.12 -1.29 -1.56
CA ASP A 76 -13.26 -1.98 -0.94
C ASP A 76 -13.27 -1.81 0.59
N GLU A 77 -12.09 -1.87 1.22
CA GLU A 77 -11.93 -1.68 2.66
C GLU A 77 -10.73 -0.78 2.98
N ILE A 78 -10.87 0.00 4.05
CA ILE A 78 -9.85 0.96 4.50
C ILE A 78 -9.72 0.81 6.01
N HIS A 79 -8.52 0.51 6.47
CA HIS A 79 -8.15 0.52 7.87
C HIS A 79 -7.09 1.60 8.08
N ALA A 80 -7.42 2.56 8.96
CA ALA A 80 -6.63 3.74 9.25
C ALA A 80 -6.19 3.72 10.70
N GLU A 81 -5.24 4.59 11.07
CA GLU A 81 -4.72 4.74 12.43
C GLU A 81 -4.13 3.44 13.00
N LEU A 82 -3.55 2.61 12.12
CA LEU A 82 -2.93 1.33 12.50
C LEU A 82 -1.47 1.49 12.92
N LEU A 83 -1.09 0.82 14.01
CA LEU A 83 0.31 0.60 14.36
C LEU A 83 0.91 -0.55 13.52
N PRO A 84 2.26 -0.68 13.45
CA PRO A 84 2.89 -1.78 12.72
C PRO A 84 2.40 -3.17 13.13
N GLU A 85 2.17 -3.39 14.43
CA GLU A 85 1.61 -4.64 14.96
C GLU A 85 0.16 -4.87 14.51
N ASP A 86 -0.66 -3.82 14.48
CA ASP A 86 -2.04 -3.90 14.03
C ASP A 86 -2.12 -4.26 12.54
N LYS A 87 -1.20 -3.75 11.72
CA LYS A 87 -1.10 -4.13 10.31
C LYS A 87 -0.82 -5.63 10.17
N LEU A 88 0.09 -6.17 10.99
CA LEU A 88 0.42 -7.60 10.98
C LEU A 88 -0.79 -8.44 11.39
N ASN A 89 -1.41 -8.13 12.52
CA ASN A 89 -2.63 -8.78 13.00
C ASN A 89 -3.73 -8.77 11.93
N LYS A 90 -3.90 -7.63 11.25
CA LYS A 90 -4.91 -7.52 10.20
C LYS A 90 -4.62 -8.41 9.01
N VAL A 91 -3.35 -8.52 8.60
CA VAL A 91 -2.95 -9.43 7.53
C VAL A 91 -3.17 -10.88 7.94
N GLU A 92 -2.92 -11.25 9.20
CA GLU A 92 -3.22 -12.59 9.70
C GLU A 92 -4.72 -12.92 9.65
N GLU A 93 -5.58 -12.00 10.07
CA GLU A 93 -7.04 -12.13 9.94
C GLU A 93 -7.46 -12.32 8.48
N LEU A 94 -6.87 -11.56 7.56
CA LEU A 94 -7.16 -11.67 6.12
C LEU A 94 -6.67 -13.00 5.54
N LEU A 95 -5.53 -13.51 6.01
CA LEU A 95 -5.00 -14.82 5.63
C LEU A 95 -5.84 -15.97 6.17
N ASN A 96 -6.48 -15.81 7.32
CA ASN A 96 -7.38 -16.81 7.90
C ASN A 96 -8.78 -16.76 7.27
N SER A 97 -9.24 -15.59 6.83
CA SER A 97 -10.57 -15.41 6.21
C SER A 97 -10.60 -15.66 4.70
N LYS A 98 -9.45 -15.76 4.03
CA LYS A 98 -9.40 -16.03 2.58
C LYS A 98 -9.88 -17.46 2.25
N SER A 99 -10.46 -17.61 1.06
CA SER A 99 -10.78 -18.94 0.51
C SER A 99 -9.52 -19.79 0.31
N LYS A 100 -9.61 -21.13 0.38
CA LYS A 100 -8.47 -22.07 0.16
C LYS A 100 -7.69 -21.86 -1.14
N ARG A 101 -8.29 -21.24 -2.18
CA ARG A 101 -7.64 -20.92 -3.46
C ARG A 101 -7.25 -19.44 -3.60
N GLY A 102 -7.63 -18.60 -2.64
CA GLY A 102 -7.27 -17.19 -2.60
C GLY A 102 -5.81 -17.02 -2.18
N LYS A 103 -5.12 -16.08 -2.83
CA LYS A 103 -3.79 -15.63 -2.44
C LYS A 103 -3.87 -14.17 -2.07
N LEU A 104 -3.22 -13.81 -0.97
CA LEU A 104 -3.13 -12.45 -0.48
C LEU A 104 -1.80 -11.85 -0.91
N PHE A 105 -1.89 -10.78 -1.68
CA PHE A 105 -0.74 -9.96 -2.07
C PHE A 105 -0.67 -8.79 -1.11
N PHE A 106 0.49 -8.57 -0.52
CA PHE A 106 0.76 -7.36 0.25
C PHE A 106 1.77 -6.50 -0.51
N VAL A 107 1.50 -5.20 -0.59
CA VAL A 107 2.33 -4.24 -1.32
C VAL A 107 2.72 -3.15 -0.34
N GLY A 108 4.01 -2.87 -0.22
CA GLY A 108 4.51 -1.80 0.64
C GLY A 108 5.86 -1.28 0.18
N ASP A 109 6.25 -0.12 0.71
CA ASP A 109 7.51 0.55 0.41
C ASP A 109 8.69 -0.04 1.20
N GLY A 110 8.45 -1.14 1.93
CA GLY A 110 9.51 -2.01 2.42
C GLY A 110 10.19 -1.60 3.72
N ILE A 111 10.24 -0.30 4.04
CA ILE A 111 10.90 0.22 5.25
C ILE A 111 10.10 -0.12 6.53
N ASN A 112 8.80 0.16 6.53
CA ASN A 112 7.96 0.02 7.72
C ASN A 112 7.12 -1.26 7.76
N ASP A 113 7.02 -1.95 6.62
CA ASP A 113 6.09 -3.05 6.43
C ASP A 113 6.80 -4.40 6.21
N THR A 114 8.11 -4.50 6.50
CA THR A 114 8.90 -5.73 6.36
C THR A 114 8.27 -6.95 7.07
N PRO A 115 7.76 -6.86 8.31
CA PRO A 115 7.11 -8.00 8.97
C PRO A 115 5.84 -8.46 8.25
N VAL A 116 5.11 -7.50 7.66
CA VAL A 116 3.85 -7.77 6.97
C VAL A 116 4.11 -8.37 5.58
N LEU A 117 5.15 -7.89 4.89
CA LEU A 117 5.66 -8.46 3.64
C LEU A 117 6.04 -9.93 3.81
N ALA A 118 6.79 -10.27 4.86
CA ALA A 118 7.19 -11.64 5.17
C ALA A 118 6.01 -12.58 5.44
N ARG A 119 4.90 -12.03 5.98
CA ARG A 119 3.75 -12.82 6.43
C ARG A 119 2.74 -13.11 5.33
N ALA A 120 2.67 -12.25 4.31
CA ALA A 120 1.75 -12.38 3.18
C ALA A 120 2.01 -13.66 2.37
N ASP A 121 1.04 -14.10 1.54
CA ASP A 121 1.35 -15.20 0.61
C ASP A 121 2.37 -14.79 -0.45
N ILE A 122 2.30 -13.51 -0.85
CA ILE A 122 3.16 -12.88 -1.84
C ILE A 122 3.43 -11.44 -1.37
N GLY A 123 4.66 -11.17 -0.94
CA GLY A 123 5.14 -9.84 -0.59
C GLY A 123 5.68 -9.11 -1.82
N ILE A 124 5.19 -7.89 -2.07
CA ILE A 124 5.64 -7.03 -3.15
C ILE A 124 6.23 -5.76 -2.56
N ALA A 125 7.54 -5.56 -2.71
CA ALA A 125 8.19 -4.30 -2.36
C ALA A 125 8.19 -3.34 -3.56
N MET A 126 7.87 -2.07 -3.31
CA MET A 126 7.97 -1.00 -4.30
C MET A 126 9.13 -0.05 -3.97
N GLY A 127 9.83 0.41 -5.01
CA GLY A 127 10.89 1.42 -4.91
C GLY A 127 12.30 0.80 -4.93
N GLY A 128 13.01 0.92 -6.05
CA GLY A 128 14.35 0.36 -6.25
C GLY A 128 15.51 1.07 -5.52
N LEU A 129 15.21 1.97 -4.58
CA LEU A 129 16.20 2.79 -3.85
C LEU A 129 15.98 2.80 -2.32
N GLY A 130 14.93 2.15 -1.81
CA GLY A 130 14.51 2.27 -0.41
C GLY A 130 14.46 0.93 0.31
N ALA A 131 15.48 0.66 1.13
CA ALA A 131 15.66 -0.48 2.04
C ALA A 131 16.05 -1.83 1.42
N ASP A 132 17.35 -2.14 1.52
CA ASP A 132 17.91 -3.48 1.31
C ASP A 132 17.12 -4.56 2.08
N ALA A 133 16.67 -4.23 3.29
CA ALA A 133 15.86 -5.13 4.12
C ALA A 133 14.52 -5.55 3.50
N ALA A 134 13.92 -4.69 2.65
CA ALA A 134 12.68 -5.01 1.96
C ALA A 134 12.89 -5.89 0.74
N ILE A 135 14.01 -5.68 0.04
CA ILE A 135 14.44 -6.47 -1.12
C ILE A 135 14.71 -7.91 -0.68
N ASP A 136 15.32 -8.09 0.49
CA ASP A 136 15.64 -9.41 1.04
C ASP A 136 14.40 -10.22 1.45
N VAL A 137 13.30 -9.55 1.81
CA VAL A 137 12.10 -10.19 2.35
C VAL A 137 10.98 -10.35 1.32
N ALA A 138 10.94 -9.50 0.30
CA ALA A 138 9.87 -9.52 -0.70
C ALA A 138 10.05 -10.62 -1.75
N ASP A 139 8.95 -11.27 -2.15
CA ASP A 139 8.94 -12.22 -3.27
C ASP A 139 9.10 -11.53 -4.63
N ILE A 140 8.61 -10.28 -4.73
CA ILE A 140 8.65 -9.48 -5.95
C ILE A 140 9.11 -8.07 -5.59
N VAL A 141 10.14 -7.58 -6.28
CA VAL A 141 10.63 -6.21 -6.14
C VAL A 141 10.31 -5.43 -7.41
N ILE A 142 9.58 -4.32 -7.26
CA ILE A 142 9.31 -3.38 -8.34
C ILE A 142 10.31 -2.24 -8.23
N MET A 143 11.26 -2.19 -9.17
CA MET A 143 12.32 -1.19 -9.19
C MET A 143 11.78 0.24 -9.36
N THR A 144 10.67 0.40 -10.09
CA THR A 144 10.01 1.70 -10.25
C THR A 144 8.92 1.88 -9.21
N ASP A 145 8.68 3.13 -8.84
CA ASP A 145 7.69 3.49 -7.83
C ASP A 145 6.29 3.67 -8.46
N GLU A 146 5.85 2.64 -9.20
CA GLU A 146 4.67 2.64 -10.07
C GLU A 146 3.77 1.40 -9.81
N PRO A 147 2.64 1.56 -9.09
CA PRO A 147 1.67 0.48 -8.84
C PRO A 147 1.14 -0.22 -10.10
N SER A 148 1.14 0.45 -11.25
CA SER A 148 0.78 -0.14 -12.54
C SER A 148 1.65 -1.35 -12.93
N LYS A 149 2.89 -1.45 -12.42
CA LYS A 149 3.77 -2.62 -12.66
C LYS A 149 3.27 -3.88 -11.96
N ILE A 150 2.54 -3.76 -10.86
CA ILE A 150 1.91 -4.90 -10.18
C ILE A 150 0.94 -5.60 -11.13
N VAL A 151 0.15 -4.83 -11.89
CA VAL A 151 -0.75 -5.35 -12.93
C VAL A 151 0.04 -6.17 -13.96
N THR A 152 1.19 -5.66 -14.37
CA THR A 152 2.07 -6.31 -15.35
C THR A 152 2.62 -7.62 -14.80
N ALA A 153 3.09 -7.63 -13.54
CA ALA A 153 3.57 -8.83 -12.87
C ALA A 153 2.49 -9.92 -12.81
N VAL A 154 1.25 -9.56 -12.45
CA VAL A 154 0.11 -10.50 -12.42
C VAL A 154 -0.22 -11.04 -13.81
N LYS A 155 -0.17 -10.20 -14.85
CA LYS A 155 -0.38 -10.64 -16.25
C LYS A 155 0.68 -11.64 -16.69
N ILE A 156 1.95 -11.35 -16.39
CA ILE A 156 3.08 -12.23 -16.71
C ILE A 156 2.92 -13.57 -15.99
N ALA A 157 2.67 -13.57 -14.68
CA ALA A 157 2.49 -14.79 -13.90
C ALA A 157 1.40 -15.71 -14.47
N ARG A 158 0.26 -15.13 -14.90
CA ARG A 158 -0.83 -15.89 -15.56
C ARG A 158 -0.43 -16.46 -16.91
N ARG A 159 0.28 -15.68 -17.72
CA ARG A 159 0.73 -16.12 -19.05
C ARG A 159 1.77 -17.24 -18.92
N THR A 160 2.71 -17.10 -17.99
CA THR A 160 3.72 -18.13 -17.70
C THR A 160 3.05 -19.42 -17.20
N ARG A 161 2.11 -19.33 -16.25
CA ARG A 161 1.37 -20.50 -15.78
C ARG A 161 0.63 -21.22 -16.92
N LYS A 162 -0.02 -20.47 -17.82
CA LYS A 162 -0.68 -21.04 -19.01
C LYS A 162 0.31 -21.76 -19.92
N ASN A 163 1.48 -21.16 -20.16
CA ASN A 163 2.51 -21.73 -21.04
C ASN A 163 3.15 -23.00 -20.44
N CYS A 164 3.50 -22.98 -19.15
CA CYS A 164 4.09 -24.14 -18.47
C CYS A 164 3.10 -25.31 -18.38
N MET A 165 1.82 -25.03 -18.14
CA MET A 165 0.77 -26.07 -18.14
C MET A 165 0.53 -26.67 -19.53
N ALA A 166 0.86 -25.95 -20.61
CA ALA A 166 0.68 -26.40 -21.99
C ALA A 166 1.89 -27.15 -22.57
N LYS A 167 3.10 -26.96 -22.04
CA LYS A 167 4.35 -27.53 -22.57
C LYS A 167 4.97 -28.51 -21.57
N HIS A 168 4.56 -29.79 -21.64
CA HIS A 168 5.07 -30.87 -20.77
C HIS A 168 6.25 -31.67 -21.36
N HIS A 169 7.04 -31.11 -22.28
CA HIS A 169 8.28 -31.73 -22.75
C HIS A 169 9.47 -30.85 -22.38
N ILE A 170 10.07 -31.14 -21.21
CA ILE A 170 11.35 -30.59 -20.82
C ILE A 170 12.42 -31.58 -21.31
N SER A 171 13.09 -31.25 -22.40
CA SER A 171 14.31 -31.94 -22.82
C SER A 171 15.48 -31.27 -22.11
N ILE A 172 16.02 -31.94 -21.09
CA ILE A 172 17.32 -31.58 -20.50
C ILE A 172 18.36 -32.31 -21.35
N ARG A 173 19.20 -31.54 -22.04
CA ARG A 173 20.40 -32.07 -22.69
C ARG A 173 21.52 -31.93 -21.66
N CYS A 174 22.12 -33.05 -21.25
CA CYS A 174 23.35 -33.06 -20.46
C CYS A 174 24.50 -32.50 -21.29
#